data_AF-A0A523WE50-F1
#
_entry.id   AF-A0A523WE50-F1
#
_cell.length_a   1.000
_cell.length_b   1.000
_cell.length_c   1.000
_cell.angle_alpha   90.00
_cell.angle_beta   90.00
_cell.angle_gamma   90.00
#
_symmetry.space_group_name_H-M   'P 1'
#
loop_
_entity.id
_entity.type
_entity.pdbx_description
1 polymer ?
#
loop_
_entity_poly.entity_id
_entity_poly.type
_entity_poly.pdbx_seq_one_letter_code
_entity_poly.pdbx_strand_id
1 'polypeptide(L)'
;MLVPLYPHTVKAPNSPLVEEVEPILETQIFTENATQPYIGLYATNASRWPPTRAPNAREVSVIVSFDGTDTSVIQEDNWLLAGIAAQGQDSEHGGCYAIDWGYTYGLLLNGTESDPFVHAEVHEVHEWHDCLPGYSIVVSSWKASIPDLHVSSYVNLTMKWTDHPVPGQSDYVDYYATVNGQTHHLYRYYAAESANPYFMVGTEERYWGFIPLGNTVKWLQFFGAWSEYNIGTTGWHSYLIDPSYKKVGSSSWTKISFAYSTDGENSYFDNVFRWGGDPYNDVDASYYRNYVHFYPTSDGSTLDPDTLLWSPPTPPPGGGGCPDCHPRSPTLFVWNGSDFGEEFTFHFPGNSDVTLHHVILQDSLVPLGKNYLLRLRELNHSISHIDFVRLYVVTPQGELHEYFLGKAIHSEFGDVEHLLLHDDEDRVDLEQFHDVDLRFKIPKSEDIFFFIFEIQGSTEGS
;
A
#
# COMPACT_ATOMS: atom_id res chain seq x y z
N MET A 1 -21.25 34.74 -32.44
CA MET A 1 -21.32 34.68 -30.96
C MET A 1 -22.22 33.50 -30.65
N LEU A 2 -21.61 32.32 -30.48
CA LEU A 2 -22.30 31.05 -30.27
C LEU A 2 -22.21 30.73 -28.78
N VAL A 3 -23.37 30.57 -28.14
CA VAL A 3 -23.50 30.11 -26.76
C VAL A 3 -23.44 28.58 -26.78
N PRO A 4 -22.54 27.92 -26.05
CA PRO A 4 -22.59 26.47 -25.91
C PRO A 4 -23.78 26.10 -25.01
N LEU A 5 -24.68 25.29 -25.54
CA LEU A 5 -25.73 24.60 -24.78
C LEU A 5 -25.09 23.40 -24.09
N TYR A 6 -25.00 23.41 -22.76
CA TYR A 6 -24.69 22.21 -21.99
C TYR A 6 -25.94 21.30 -21.96
N PRO A 7 -25.81 20.00 -22.19
CA PRO A 7 -26.91 19.06 -22.06
C PRO A 7 -27.32 18.90 -20.59
N HIS A 8 -28.63 18.98 -20.33
CA HIS A 8 -29.20 18.67 -19.03
C HIS A 8 -29.00 17.19 -18.69
N THR A 9 -28.52 16.92 -17.47
CA THR A 9 -28.32 15.58 -16.91
C THR A 9 -29.66 14.83 -16.75
N VAL A 10 -29.70 13.60 -17.26
CA VAL A 10 -30.83 12.68 -17.13
C VAL A 10 -30.76 11.99 -15.76
N LYS A 11 -31.84 12.09 -14.98
CA LYS A 11 -31.98 11.49 -13.64
C LYS A 11 -32.14 9.97 -13.71
N ALA A 12 -31.35 9.24 -12.94
CA ALA A 12 -31.66 7.86 -12.55
C ALA A 12 -32.46 7.86 -11.23
N PRO A 13 -33.55 7.07 -11.10
CA PRO A 13 -34.33 7.00 -9.87
C PRO A 13 -33.79 5.94 -8.89
N ASN A 14 -33.66 6.34 -7.62
CA ASN A 14 -33.58 5.50 -6.41
C ASN A 14 -32.25 4.78 -6.06
N SER A 15 -31.22 5.55 -5.69
CA SER A 15 -30.18 5.12 -4.74
C SER A 15 -30.10 6.17 -3.61
N PRO A 16 -29.85 5.81 -2.33
CA PRO A 16 -29.67 6.79 -1.26
C PRO A 16 -28.54 7.76 -1.66
N LEU A 17 -28.90 9.04 -1.79
CA LEU A 17 -28.02 10.10 -2.27
C LEU A 17 -26.78 10.24 -1.37
N VAL A 18 -25.63 9.88 -1.94
CA VAL A 18 -24.36 10.58 -1.70
C VAL A 18 -24.58 12.04 -2.13
N GLU A 19 -24.10 13.01 -1.33
CA GLU A 19 -24.20 14.44 -1.66
C GLU A 19 -23.66 14.74 -3.07
N GLU A 20 -24.23 15.77 -3.69
CA GLU A 20 -23.98 16.18 -5.08
C GLU A 20 -22.50 16.11 -5.48
N VAL A 21 -22.22 15.36 -6.56
CA VAL A 21 -20.94 15.39 -7.27
C VAL A 21 -20.86 16.71 -8.02
N GLU A 22 -20.23 17.72 -7.44
CA GLU A 22 -19.87 18.94 -8.19
C GLU A 22 -18.71 18.61 -9.15
N PRO A 23 -18.81 18.94 -10.45
CA PRO A 23 -17.65 18.95 -11.31
C PRO A 23 -16.67 20.02 -10.80
N ILE A 24 -15.49 19.59 -10.35
CA ILE A 24 -14.43 20.53 -9.96
C ILE A 24 -14.10 21.39 -11.18
N LEU A 25 -14.27 22.71 -11.02
CA LEU A 25 -13.62 23.70 -11.85
C LEU A 25 -12.10 23.57 -11.61
N GLU A 26 -11.45 22.75 -12.45
CA GLU A 26 -10.02 22.77 -12.75
C GLU A 26 -9.07 22.94 -11.55
N THR A 27 -8.85 21.89 -10.76
CA THR A 27 -7.46 21.52 -10.44
C THR A 27 -6.85 20.93 -11.70
N GLN A 28 -6.52 21.78 -12.68
CA GLN A 28 -5.66 21.35 -13.78
C GLN A 28 -4.31 20.99 -13.18
N ILE A 29 -4.01 19.70 -13.09
CA ILE A 29 -2.63 19.21 -12.95
C ILE A 29 -1.92 19.66 -14.24
N PHE A 30 -1.27 20.82 -14.21
CA PHE A 30 -0.59 21.35 -15.37
C PHE A 30 0.61 20.45 -15.69
N THR A 31 0.45 19.61 -16.71
CA THR A 31 1.45 18.63 -17.21
C THR A 31 2.75 19.27 -17.73
N GLU A 32 2.89 20.59 -17.71
CA GLU A 32 4.10 21.27 -18.18
C GLU A 32 5.18 21.39 -17.09
N ASN A 33 4.86 21.22 -15.80
CA ASN A 33 5.80 21.04 -14.69
C ASN A 33 5.04 20.45 -13.49
N ALA A 34 4.88 19.12 -13.41
CA ALA A 34 4.34 18.50 -12.21
C ALA A 34 5.37 18.65 -11.07
N THR A 35 5.25 19.71 -10.27
CA THR A 35 6.07 19.98 -9.06
C THR A 35 5.58 19.20 -7.84
N GLN A 36 4.79 18.16 -8.09
CA GLN A 36 3.99 17.45 -7.11
C GLN A 36 4.77 16.26 -6.56
N PRO A 37 5.09 16.20 -5.27
CA PRO A 37 5.85 15.10 -4.78
C PRO A 37 5.03 13.81 -4.71
N TYR A 38 5.68 12.72 -5.08
CA TYR A 38 5.06 11.41 -5.18
C TYR A 38 5.95 10.34 -4.56
N ILE A 39 5.36 9.49 -3.72
CA ILE A 39 5.92 8.19 -3.37
C ILE A 39 4.81 7.14 -3.45
N GLY A 40 5.11 6.06 -4.15
CA GLY A 40 4.21 4.94 -4.29
C GLY A 40 4.96 3.62 -4.33
N LEU A 41 4.25 2.60 -4.74
CA LEU A 41 4.79 1.28 -4.97
C LEU A 41 4.26 0.74 -6.29
N TYR A 42 5.11 0.02 -7.00
CA TYR A 42 4.62 -0.85 -8.05
C TYR A 42 4.49 -2.27 -7.55
N ALA A 43 3.42 -2.91 -8.01
CA ALA A 43 3.01 -4.21 -7.55
C ALA A 43 3.18 -5.24 -8.67
N THR A 44 3.85 -6.35 -8.37
CA THR A 44 3.99 -7.46 -9.31
C THR A 44 3.83 -8.81 -8.61
N ASN A 45 3.37 -9.80 -9.37
CA ASN A 45 3.28 -11.20 -8.91
C ASN A 45 4.41 -12.07 -9.44
N ALA A 46 5.42 -11.45 -10.06
CA ALA A 46 6.67 -12.08 -10.43
C ALA A 46 7.82 -11.25 -9.88
N SER A 47 8.91 -11.90 -9.48
CA SER A 47 10.16 -11.20 -9.16
C SER A 47 10.57 -10.32 -10.34
N ARG A 48 11.22 -9.18 -10.06
CA ARG A 48 11.69 -8.19 -11.06
C ARG A 48 12.38 -8.82 -12.29
N TRP A 49 12.91 -10.03 -12.14
CA TRP A 49 13.54 -10.80 -13.19
C TRP A 49 13.05 -12.26 -13.26
N PRO A 50 12.73 -12.79 -14.44
CA PRO A 50 12.49 -12.07 -15.71
C PRO A 50 11.16 -11.27 -15.66
N PRO A 51 11.01 -10.19 -16.46
CA PRO A 51 9.74 -9.49 -16.56
C PRO A 51 8.70 -10.43 -17.15
N THR A 52 7.60 -10.63 -16.45
CA THR A 52 6.47 -11.40 -16.95
C THR A 52 5.22 -10.56 -16.87
N ARG A 53 4.53 -10.40 -18.01
CA ARG A 53 3.15 -9.92 -18.00
C ARG A 53 2.33 -10.83 -17.09
N ALA A 54 1.75 -10.27 -16.04
CA ALA A 54 0.77 -10.99 -15.23
C ALA A 54 -0.55 -11.06 -16.02
N PRO A 55 -1.45 -12.01 -15.71
CA PRO A 55 -2.78 -12.04 -16.31
C PRO A 55 -3.53 -10.75 -16.02
N ASN A 56 -4.18 -10.21 -17.05
CA ASN A 56 -5.06 -9.05 -16.99
C ASN A 56 -6.09 -9.17 -15.85
N ALA A 57 -6.46 -8.05 -15.24
CA ALA A 57 -7.41 -7.97 -14.15
C ALA A 57 -8.73 -7.31 -14.57
N ARG A 58 -9.86 -7.81 -14.05
CA ARG A 58 -11.17 -7.14 -14.18
C ARG A 58 -11.46 -6.22 -13.00
N GLU A 59 -10.84 -6.48 -11.86
CA GLU A 59 -11.02 -5.68 -10.65
C GLU A 59 -9.66 -5.45 -10.00
N VAL A 60 -9.46 -4.25 -9.45
CA VAL A 60 -8.30 -3.89 -8.62
C VAL A 60 -8.80 -3.22 -7.34
N SER A 61 -8.12 -3.46 -6.23
CA SER A 61 -8.55 -2.99 -4.91
C SER A 61 -7.37 -2.71 -4.00
N VAL A 62 -7.53 -1.72 -3.12
CA VAL A 62 -6.62 -1.40 -2.01
C VAL A 62 -7.43 -0.79 -0.87
N ILE A 63 -7.02 -1.05 0.37
CA ILE A 63 -7.52 -0.34 1.54
C ILE A 63 -6.60 0.85 1.79
N VAL A 64 -7.17 2.03 1.89
CA VAL A 64 -6.47 3.29 2.19
C VAL A 64 -6.93 3.83 3.54
N SER A 65 -6.01 4.43 4.29
CA SER A 65 -6.35 5.21 5.48
C SER A 65 -5.36 6.35 5.65
N PHE A 66 -5.80 7.39 6.37
CA PHE A 66 -4.95 8.50 6.85
C PHE A 66 -4.88 8.52 8.38
N ASP A 67 -5.12 7.37 9.03
CA ASP A 67 -5.18 7.27 10.48
C ASP A 67 -3.94 7.86 11.19
N GLY A 68 -4.18 8.66 12.23
CA GLY A 68 -3.14 9.43 12.92
C GLY A 68 -2.68 10.70 12.22
N THR A 69 -3.14 11.03 11.00
CA THR A 69 -2.83 12.32 10.36
C THR A 69 -3.45 13.49 11.12
N ASP A 70 -2.63 14.46 11.49
CA ASP A 70 -3.05 15.78 11.94
C ASP A 70 -3.41 16.63 10.72
N THR A 71 -4.71 16.82 10.47
CA THR A 71 -5.18 17.59 9.31
C THR A 71 -4.67 19.03 9.27
N SER A 72 -4.27 19.60 10.42
CA SER A 72 -3.78 20.97 10.50
C SER A 72 -2.38 21.16 9.90
N VAL A 73 -1.65 20.07 9.61
CA VAL A 73 -0.34 20.14 8.94
C VAL A 73 -0.47 20.24 7.42
N ILE A 74 -1.63 19.89 6.85
CA ILE A 74 -1.90 20.02 5.41
C ILE A 74 -2.29 21.47 5.12
N GLN A 75 -1.52 22.12 4.26
CA GLN A 75 -1.75 23.52 3.90
C GLN A 75 -3.09 23.69 3.17
N GLU A 76 -3.72 24.86 3.32
CA GLU A 76 -5.04 25.17 2.72
C GLU A 76 -5.07 25.00 1.18
N ASP A 77 -3.93 25.17 0.51
CA ASP A 77 -3.74 25.00 -0.93
C ASP A 77 -3.04 23.69 -1.31
N ASN A 78 -2.98 22.73 -0.39
CA ASN A 78 -2.35 21.43 -0.58
C ASN A 78 -3.30 20.27 -0.19
N TRP A 79 -2.87 19.05 -0.51
CA TRP A 79 -3.64 17.84 -0.28
C TRP A 79 -2.73 16.63 -0.11
N LEU A 80 -3.22 15.60 0.56
CA LEU A 80 -2.64 14.27 0.64
C LEU A 80 -3.58 13.28 -0.06
N LEU A 81 -3.06 12.52 -1.02
CA LEU A 81 -3.82 11.52 -1.77
C LEU A 81 -3.09 10.18 -1.72
N ALA A 82 -3.86 9.12 -1.46
CA ALA A 82 -3.39 7.74 -1.43
C ALA A 82 -4.39 6.80 -2.10
N GLY A 83 -3.93 5.78 -2.84
CA GLY A 83 -4.83 5.01 -3.70
C GLY A 83 -4.20 4.15 -4.77
N ILE A 84 -4.94 3.95 -5.86
CA ILE A 84 -4.65 3.04 -6.98
C ILE A 84 -4.41 3.87 -8.23
N ALA A 85 -3.38 3.52 -8.99
CA ALA A 85 -3.23 3.94 -10.38
C ALA A 85 -3.04 2.68 -11.26
N ALA A 86 -3.92 2.52 -12.24
CA ALA A 86 -3.97 1.36 -13.11
C ALA A 86 -4.00 1.77 -14.58
N GLN A 87 -3.41 0.95 -15.44
CA GLN A 87 -3.45 1.15 -16.89
C GLN A 87 -4.40 0.17 -17.59
N GLY A 88 -5.09 0.66 -18.62
CA GLY A 88 -5.68 -0.12 -19.70
C GLY A 88 -4.95 0.17 -21.02
N GLN A 89 -4.74 -0.84 -21.85
CA GLN A 89 -4.13 -0.66 -23.18
C GLN A 89 -5.19 -0.31 -24.23
N ASP A 90 -4.76 0.33 -25.32
CA ASP A 90 -5.54 0.40 -26.56
C ASP A 90 -5.81 -1.00 -27.12
N SER A 91 -7.01 -1.21 -27.66
CA SER A 91 -7.32 -2.32 -28.54
C SER A 91 -6.69 -2.15 -29.93
N GLU A 92 -6.43 -0.90 -30.36
CA GLU A 92 -5.72 -0.57 -31.59
C GLU A 92 -4.21 -0.52 -31.33
N HIS A 93 -3.53 -1.64 -31.56
CA HIS A 93 -2.10 -1.75 -31.26
C HIS A 93 -1.20 -0.93 -32.19
N GLY A 94 -0.46 0.01 -31.59
CA GLY A 94 0.83 0.50 -32.05
C GLY A 94 0.81 1.59 -33.12
N GLY A 95 1.95 2.26 -33.26
CA GLY A 95 2.16 3.34 -34.23
C GLY A 95 2.18 4.72 -33.58
N CYS A 96 2.18 5.75 -34.43
CA CYS A 96 2.38 7.14 -34.01
C CYS A 96 1.14 7.80 -33.38
N TYR A 97 0.12 7.01 -33.04
CA TYR A 97 -1.16 7.45 -32.46
C TYR A 97 -1.69 6.45 -31.43
N ALA A 98 -0.83 5.62 -30.82
CA ALA A 98 -1.27 4.65 -29.82
C ALA A 98 -1.83 5.37 -28.57
N ILE A 99 -3.04 4.97 -28.15
CA ILE A 99 -3.73 5.56 -27.00
C ILE A 99 -3.81 4.55 -25.85
N ASP A 100 -3.01 4.76 -24.82
CA ASP A 100 -3.17 4.07 -23.56
C ASP A 100 -4.16 4.80 -22.64
N TRP A 101 -4.74 4.06 -21.70
CA TRP A 101 -5.76 4.57 -20.78
C TRP A 101 -5.26 4.51 -19.34
N GLY A 102 -5.43 5.61 -18.63
CA GLY A 102 -5.09 5.75 -17.23
C GLY A 102 -6.29 5.83 -16.32
N TYR A 103 -6.23 5.16 -15.18
CA TYR A 103 -7.26 5.23 -14.15
C TYR A 103 -6.61 5.48 -12.80
N THR A 104 -6.89 6.62 -12.18
CA THR A 104 -6.51 6.92 -10.80
C THR A 104 -7.73 6.87 -9.91
N TYR A 105 -7.56 6.38 -8.69
CA TYR A 105 -8.64 6.30 -7.71
C TYR A 105 -8.07 6.29 -6.30
N GLY A 106 -8.36 7.33 -5.53
CA GLY A 106 -7.76 7.50 -4.20
C GLY A 106 -8.66 8.17 -3.18
N LEU A 107 -8.25 8.05 -1.93
CA LEU A 107 -8.75 8.82 -0.81
C LEU A 107 -7.93 10.10 -0.73
N LEU A 108 -8.58 11.25 -0.69
CA LEU A 108 -7.96 12.57 -0.66
C LEU A 108 -8.33 13.30 0.64
N LEU A 109 -7.34 13.93 1.25
CA LEU A 109 -7.48 14.82 2.40
C LEU A 109 -6.85 16.17 2.06
N ASN A 110 -7.63 17.25 2.03
CA ASN A 110 -7.12 18.58 1.75
C ASN A 110 -7.05 19.44 3.03
N GLY A 111 -6.32 20.56 2.99
CA GLY A 111 -6.18 21.44 4.15
C GLY A 111 -7.42 22.28 4.51
N THR A 112 -8.53 22.12 3.79
CA THR A 112 -9.75 22.94 3.97
C THR A 112 -10.96 22.16 4.50
N GLU A 113 -10.99 20.84 4.30
CA GLU A 113 -12.08 19.94 4.67
C GLU A 113 -11.66 19.12 5.90
N SER A 114 -12.60 18.89 6.83
CA SER A 114 -12.31 18.13 8.06
C SER A 114 -12.19 16.64 7.83
N ASP A 115 -12.89 16.13 6.83
CA ASP A 115 -13.01 14.71 6.52
C ASP A 115 -12.50 14.45 5.10
N PRO A 116 -11.89 13.27 4.85
CA PRO A 116 -11.41 12.94 3.53
C PRO A 116 -12.58 12.64 2.59
N PHE A 117 -12.31 12.70 1.28
CA PHE A 117 -13.25 12.30 0.24
C PHE A 117 -12.55 11.46 -0.82
N VAL A 118 -13.32 10.83 -1.69
CA VAL A 118 -12.77 10.01 -2.77
C VAL A 118 -12.58 10.87 -4.02
N HIS A 119 -11.44 10.75 -4.69
CA HIS A 119 -11.11 11.40 -5.95
C HIS A 119 -10.72 10.37 -7.00
N ALA A 120 -11.13 10.56 -8.25
CA ALA A 120 -10.74 9.68 -9.34
C ALA A 120 -10.62 10.44 -10.66
N GLU A 121 -9.66 10.03 -11.48
CA GLU A 121 -9.44 10.56 -12.81
C GLU A 121 -9.29 9.44 -13.84
N VAL A 122 -9.72 9.74 -15.06
CA VAL A 122 -9.49 8.92 -16.23
C VAL A 122 -8.71 9.74 -17.24
N HIS A 123 -7.61 9.15 -17.70
CA HIS A 123 -6.69 9.78 -18.63
C HIS A 123 -6.70 9.05 -19.97
N GLU A 124 -6.72 9.83 -21.03
CA GLU A 124 -6.34 9.39 -22.37
C GLU A 124 -4.87 9.73 -22.54
N VAL A 125 -4.02 8.73 -22.80
CA VAL A 125 -2.58 8.92 -22.95
C VAL A 125 -2.17 8.55 -24.36
N HIS A 126 -1.79 9.56 -25.12
CA HIS A 126 -1.08 9.31 -26.36
C HIS A 126 0.36 8.97 -25.97
N GLU A 127 0.82 7.73 -26.15
CA GLU A 127 2.24 7.41 -25.93
C GLU A 127 3.09 8.10 -27.02
N TRP A 128 2.51 8.17 -28.22
CA TRP A 128 3.08 8.84 -29.39
C TRP A 128 1.98 9.63 -30.10
N HIS A 129 2.30 10.85 -30.51
CA HIS A 129 1.44 11.66 -31.38
C HIS A 129 2.27 12.21 -32.52
N ASP A 130 1.92 11.88 -33.77
CA ASP A 130 2.72 12.24 -34.96
C ASP A 130 4.20 11.79 -34.84
N CYS A 131 4.45 10.68 -34.15
CA CYS A 131 5.77 10.11 -33.86
C CYS A 131 6.66 11.01 -32.98
N LEU A 132 6.06 11.98 -32.30
CA LEU A 132 6.68 12.78 -31.24
C LEU A 132 6.31 12.20 -29.86
N PRO A 133 7.08 12.54 -28.80
CA PRO A 133 6.72 12.20 -27.44
C PRO A 133 5.28 12.62 -27.18
N GLY A 134 4.47 11.67 -26.71
CA GLY A 134 3.06 11.91 -26.54
C GLY A 134 2.72 12.72 -25.28
N TYR A 135 1.44 12.76 -24.96
CA TYR A 135 0.87 13.60 -23.91
C TYR A 135 -0.33 12.89 -23.27
N SER A 136 -0.72 13.35 -22.08
CA SER A 136 -1.90 12.85 -21.39
C SER A 136 -2.97 13.94 -21.30
N ILE A 137 -4.23 13.55 -21.45
CA ILE A 137 -5.42 14.40 -21.24
C ILE A 137 -6.31 13.73 -20.20
N VAL A 138 -6.76 14.50 -19.21
CA VAL A 138 -7.83 14.08 -18.31
C VAL A 138 -9.17 14.15 -19.06
N VAL A 139 -9.80 13.00 -19.30
CA VAL A 139 -11.09 12.91 -20.00
C VAL A 139 -12.27 12.76 -19.05
N SER A 140 -12.02 12.39 -17.79
CA SER A 140 -13.01 12.38 -16.72
C SER A 140 -12.31 12.64 -15.38
N SER A 141 -12.89 13.50 -14.54
CA SER A 141 -12.43 13.73 -13.17
C SER A 141 -13.66 13.97 -12.29
N TRP A 142 -13.68 13.36 -11.11
CA TRP A 142 -14.81 13.47 -10.19
C TRP A 142 -14.35 13.20 -8.76
N LYS A 143 -15.13 13.74 -7.81
CA LYS A 143 -15.00 13.44 -6.39
C LYS A 143 -16.32 13.01 -5.78
N ALA A 144 -16.26 12.29 -4.67
CA ALA A 144 -17.44 11.88 -3.92
C ALA A 144 -17.15 11.84 -2.42
N SER A 145 -18.03 12.44 -1.62
CA SER A 145 -18.04 12.27 -0.17
C SER A 145 -18.74 10.96 0.20
N ILE A 146 -18.31 10.31 1.28
CA ILE A 146 -18.96 9.09 1.78
C ILE A 146 -19.52 9.41 3.18
N PRO A 147 -20.78 9.07 3.50
CA PRO A 147 -21.31 9.25 4.85
C PRO A 147 -20.44 8.54 5.91
N ASP A 148 -20.25 9.18 7.06
CA ASP A 148 -19.47 8.68 8.20
C ASP A 148 -17.99 8.37 7.88
N LEU A 149 -17.46 8.98 6.81
CA LEU A 149 -16.05 8.92 6.48
C LEU A 149 -15.27 9.94 7.32
N HIS A 150 -14.20 9.49 7.95
CA HIS A 150 -13.31 10.28 8.79
C HIS A 150 -11.85 10.01 8.44
N VAL A 151 -10.92 10.86 8.89
CA VAL A 151 -9.47 10.70 8.67
C VAL A 151 -8.95 9.34 9.13
N SER A 152 -9.46 8.82 10.26
CA SER A 152 -9.11 7.51 10.80
C SER A 152 -9.81 6.32 10.12
N SER A 153 -10.63 6.56 9.09
CA SER A 153 -11.34 5.48 8.41
C SER A 153 -10.41 4.63 7.55
N TYR A 154 -10.70 3.33 7.49
CA TYR A 154 -10.12 2.41 6.53
C TYR A 154 -11.09 2.20 5.38
N VAL A 155 -10.71 2.67 4.19
CA VAL A 155 -11.56 2.70 3.00
C VAL A 155 -11.04 1.70 1.98
N ASN A 156 -11.80 0.64 1.72
CA ASN A 156 -11.50 -0.26 0.60
C ASN A 156 -11.98 0.36 -0.72
N LEU A 157 -11.04 0.85 -1.51
CA LEU A 157 -11.24 1.38 -2.85
C LEU A 157 -11.23 0.22 -3.86
N THR A 158 -12.24 0.11 -4.71
CA THR A 158 -12.29 -0.88 -5.80
C THR A 158 -12.68 -0.25 -7.13
N MET A 159 -11.87 -0.50 -8.16
CA MET A 159 -12.25 -0.25 -9.56
C MET A 159 -12.60 -1.57 -10.24
N LYS A 160 -13.70 -1.59 -11.01
CA LYS A 160 -14.20 -2.79 -11.67
C LYS A 160 -14.62 -2.51 -13.10
N TRP A 161 -14.04 -3.25 -14.03
CA TRP A 161 -14.59 -3.37 -15.38
C TRP A 161 -15.86 -4.22 -15.37
N THR A 162 -16.93 -3.66 -15.92
CA THR A 162 -18.22 -4.33 -16.06
C THR A 162 -18.63 -4.34 -17.54
N ASP A 163 -19.01 -5.52 -18.02
CA ASP A 163 -19.44 -5.68 -19.41
C ASP A 163 -20.72 -4.88 -19.69
N HIS A 164 -20.80 -4.27 -20.87
CA HIS A 164 -22.00 -3.56 -21.28
C HIS A 164 -23.16 -4.53 -21.57
N PRO A 165 -24.38 -4.32 -21.02
CA PRO A 165 -25.49 -5.24 -21.23
C PRO A 165 -26.01 -5.26 -22.67
N VAL A 166 -25.73 -4.21 -23.44
CA VAL A 166 -26.10 -4.08 -24.87
C VAL A 166 -24.89 -4.45 -25.74
N PRO A 167 -24.98 -5.49 -26.58
CA PRO A 167 -23.91 -5.85 -27.50
C PRO A 167 -23.50 -4.70 -28.43
N GLY A 168 -22.20 -4.49 -28.58
CA GLY A 168 -21.64 -3.44 -29.44
C GLY A 168 -21.57 -2.05 -28.81
N GLN A 169 -21.82 -1.93 -27.50
CA GLN A 169 -21.50 -0.73 -26.73
C GLN A 169 -20.28 -0.99 -25.86
N SER A 170 -19.50 0.06 -25.60
CA SER A 170 -18.30 -0.04 -24.78
C SER A 170 -18.62 -0.45 -23.35
N ASP A 171 -17.75 -1.29 -22.80
CA ASP A 171 -17.74 -1.62 -21.39
C ASP A 171 -17.45 -0.37 -20.54
N TYR A 172 -17.66 -0.47 -19.24
CA TYR A 172 -17.48 0.65 -18.33
C TYR A 172 -16.71 0.26 -17.07
N VAL A 173 -16.11 1.26 -16.44
CA VAL A 173 -15.45 1.15 -15.15
C VAL A 173 -16.39 1.67 -14.07
N ASP A 174 -16.78 0.80 -13.16
CA ASP A 174 -17.48 1.17 -11.93
C ASP A 174 -16.48 1.40 -10.79
N TYR A 175 -16.73 2.43 -9.99
CA TYR A 175 -15.93 2.79 -8.83
C TYR A 175 -16.74 2.56 -7.55
N TYR A 176 -16.16 1.80 -6.64
CA TYR A 176 -16.77 1.46 -5.36
C TYR A 176 -15.85 1.85 -4.21
N ALA A 177 -16.44 2.22 -3.08
CA ALA A 177 -15.74 2.37 -1.82
C ALA A 177 -16.48 1.59 -0.74
N THR A 178 -15.75 0.84 0.09
CA THR A 178 -16.33 0.16 1.26
C THR A 178 -15.76 0.76 2.53
N VAL A 179 -16.64 1.31 3.37
CA VAL A 179 -16.31 1.95 4.66
C VAL A 179 -17.17 1.27 5.72
N ASN A 180 -16.57 0.86 6.85
CA ASN A 180 -17.29 0.20 7.96
C ASN A 180 -18.16 -1.00 7.51
N GLY A 181 -17.69 -1.75 6.51
CA GLY A 181 -18.40 -2.91 5.95
C GLY A 181 -19.56 -2.58 4.99
N GLN A 182 -19.87 -1.30 4.75
CA GLN A 182 -20.86 -0.86 3.78
C GLN A 182 -20.20 -0.47 2.46
N THR A 183 -20.64 -1.08 1.35
CA THR A 183 -20.15 -0.76 0.00
C THR A 183 -21.04 0.27 -0.68
N HIS A 184 -20.42 1.32 -1.20
CA HIS A 184 -21.04 2.41 -1.94
C HIS A 184 -20.60 2.34 -3.40
N HIS A 185 -21.53 2.37 -4.34
CA HIS A 185 -21.24 2.64 -5.76
C HIS A 185 -21.19 4.15 -5.95
N LEU A 186 -20.03 4.67 -6.34
CA LEU A 186 -19.78 6.11 -6.39
C LEU A 186 -19.96 6.68 -7.80
N TYR A 187 -19.39 6.00 -8.79
CA TYR A 187 -19.36 6.50 -10.15
C TYR A 187 -19.27 5.39 -11.20
N ARG A 188 -19.67 5.74 -12.43
CA ARG A 188 -19.52 4.90 -13.61
C ARG A 188 -18.93 5.72 -14.75
N TYR A 189 -17.78 5.28 -15.25
CA TYR A 189 -17.15 5.82 -16.44
C TYR A 189 -17.41 4.91 -17.64
N TYR A 190 -18.08 5.42 -18.67
CA TYR A 190 -18.26 4.71 -19.94
C TYR A 190 -17.00 4.87 -20.77
N ALA A 191 -16.28 3.77 -20.98
CA ALA A 191 -14.98 3.82 -21.64
C ALA A 191 -15.12 4.07 -23.15
N ALA A 192 -14.07 4.62 -23.75
CA ALA A 192 -13.97 4.69 -25.19
C ALA A 192 -13.98 3.28 -25.81
N GLU A 193 -14.45 3.16 -27.05
CA GLU A 193 -14.46 1.88 -27.78
C GLU A 193 -13.06 1.27 -27.92
N SER A 194 -12.02 2.12 -27.94
CA SER A 194 -10.63 1.72 -28.03
C SER A 194 -10.06 1.15 -26.72
N ALA A 195 -10.67 1.45 -25.57
CA ALA A 195 -10.17 0.99 -24.28
C ALA A 195 -10.42 -0.51 -24.08
N ASN A 196 -9.36 -1.28 -23.84
CA ASN A 196 -9.52 -2.68 -23.47
C ASN A 196 -10.20 -2.81 -22.09
N PRO A 197 -11.18 -3.73 -21.92
CA PRO A 197 -11.99 -3.80 -20.71
C PRO A 197 -11.31 -4.60 -19.58
N TYR A 198 -10.04 -4.31 -19.32
CA TYR A 198 -9.25 -4.89 -18.25
C TYR A 198 -8.13 -3.96 -17.82
N PHE A 199 -7.68 -4.12 -16.58
CA PHE A 199 -6.46 -3.51 -16.07
C PHE A 199 -5.26 -4.42 -16.35
N MET A 200 -4.14 -3.82 -16.72
CA MET A 200 -2.87 -4.52 -16.84
C MET A 200 -2.21 -4.67 -15.46
N VAL A 201 -1.50 -5.78 -15.26
CA VAL A 201 -0.81 -6.08 -13.99
C VAL A 201 0.59 -6.62 -14.28
N GLY A 202 1.52 -6.35 -13.37
CA GLY A 202 2.91 -6.82 -13.46
C GLY A 202 3.84 -5.81 -14.11
N THR A 203 4.97 -6.31 -14.60
CA THR A 203 6.03 -5.49 -15.17
C THR A 203 6.44 -5.97 -16.55
N GLU A 204 6.82 -5.04 -17.42
CA GLU A 204 7.36 -5.35 -18.75
C GLU A 204 8.63 -4.54 -19.01
N GLU A 205 9.65 -5.16 -19.59
CA GLU A 205 10.82 -4.41 -20.05
C GLU A 205 10.42 -3.47 -21.17
N ARG A 206 10.90 -2.23 -21.08
CA ARG A 206 10.62 -1.24 -22.12
C ARG A 206 11.67 -1.37 -23.23
N TYR A 207 11.21 -1.67 -24.43
CA TYR A 207 12.07 -1.77 -25.61
C TYR A 207 11.58 -0.85 -26.72
N TRP A 208 12.50 -0.12 -27.34
CA TRP A 208 12.25 0.55 -28.61
C TRP A 208 12.94 -0.22 -29.75
N GLY A 209 12.20 -1.18 -30.32
CA GLY A 209 12.76 -2.13 -31.28
C GLY A 209 13.80 -3.03 -30.61
N PHE A 210 15.09 -2.79 -30.88
CA PHE A 210 16.22 -3.51 -30.28
C PHE A 210 17.01 -2.67 -29.27
N ILE A 211 16.58 -1.44 -28.98
CA ILE A 211 17.23 -0.57 -28.00
C ILE A 211 16.50 -0.77 -26.67
N PRO A 212 17.16 -1.32 -25.63
CA PRO A 212 16.60 -1.31 -24.28
C PRO A 212 16.43 0.14 -23.86
N LEU A 213 15.20 0.53 -23.53
CA LEU A 213 14.98 1.79 -22.84
C LEU A 213 15.29 1.55 -21.36
N GLY A 214 15.82 2.56 -20.68
CA GLY A 214 15.90 2.52 -19.23
C GLY A 214 14.50 2.29 -18.66
N ASN A 215 14.42 1.50 -17.59
CA ASN A 215 13.23 1.27 -16.76
C ASN A 215 12.25 0.21 -17.29
N THR A 216 11.60 -0.48 -16.35
CA THR A 216 10.50 -1.43 -16.61
C THR A 216 9.17 -0.71 -16.51
N VAL A 217 8.26 -0.98 -17.44
CA VAL A 217 6.86 -0.58 -17.34
C VAL A 217 6.24 -1.28 -16.13
N LYS A 218 5.49 -0.52 -15.33
CA LYS A 218 4.87 -0.91 -14.07
C LYS A 218 3.37 -0.64 -14.21
N TRP A 219 2.60 -1.63 -14.64
CA TRP A 219 1.22 -1.46 -15.13
C TRP A 219 0.18 -1.15 -14.04
N LEU A 220 0.46 -1.58 -12.80
CA LEU A 220 -0.38 -1.36 -11.63
C LEU A 220 0.50 -0.81 -10.52
N GLN A 221 0.19 0.40 -10.07
CA GLN A 221 0.87 1.04 -8.94
C GLN A 221 -0.16 1.51 -7.92
N PHE A 222 0.33 1.70 -6.71
CA PHE A 222 -0.44 2.24 -5.61
C PHE A 222 0.36 3.39 -5.04
N PHE A 223 -0.26 4.54 -4.86
CA PHE A 223 0.44 5.74 -4.39
C PHE A 223 0.13 5.98 -2.93
N GLY A 224 1.19 6.20 -2.16
CA GLY A 224 1.16 6.32 -0.71
C GLY A 224 1.12 7.77 -0.25
N ALA A 225 1.91 8.64 -0.88
CA ALA A 225 1.77 10.08 -0.72
C ALA A 225 1.90 10.75 -2.07
N TRP A 226 0.83 11.41 -2.48
CA TRP A 226 0.80 12.32 -3.62
C TRP A 226 0.19 13.64 -3.13
N SER A 227 0.85 14.75 -3.44
CA SER A 227 0.42 16.10 -3.04
C SER A 227 0.82 17.15 -4.07
N GLU A 228 0.29 18.38 -3.96
CA GLU A 228 0.66 19.49 -4.88
C GLU A 228 2.13 19.90 -4.72
N TYR A 229 2.59 19.90 -3.46
CA TYR A 229 3.96 20.11 -3.05
C TYR A 229 4.19 19.39 -1.71
N ASN A 230 5.42 19.34 -1.19
CA ASN A 230 5.74 18.56 0.01
C ASN A 230 4.98 19.11 1.22
N ILE A 231 4.15 18.29 1.87
CA ILE A 231 3.32 18.68 3.01
C ILE A 231 4.19 19.09 4.22
N GLY A 232 5.40 18.55 4.32
CA GLY A 232 6.36 18.82 5.38
C GLY A 232 6.81 17.54 6.10
N THR A 233 7.62 17.73 7.15
CA THR A 233 8.40 16.66 7.77
C THR A 233 7.74 16.02 9.00
N THR A 234 6.50 16.37 9.34
CA THR A 234 5.80 15.81 10.52
C THR A 234 4.29 15.78 10.34
N GLY A 235 3.63 14.83 11.03
CA GLY A 235 2.21 14.91 11.38
C GLY A 235 1.23 14.34 10.36
N TRP A 236 1.69 13.86 9.20
CA TRP A 236 0.83 13.17 8.24
C TRP A 236 1.23 11.70 8.10
N HIS A 237 0.25 10.86 7.81
CA HIS A 237 0.42 9.42 7.68
C HIS A 237 -0.49 8.89 6.57
N SER A 238 -0.02 7.88 5.85
CA SER A 238 -0.83 7.21 4.84
C SER A 238 -0.56 5.72 4.81
N TYR A 239 -1.63 4.93 4.71
CA TYR A 239 -1.58 3.48 4.74
C TYR A 239 -2.15 2.91 3.45
N LEU A 240 -1.44 1.94 2.87
CA LEU A 240 -1.93 1.08 1.81
C LEU A 240 -1.94 -0.36 2.31
N ILE A 241 -3.12 -0.98 2.32
CA ILE A 241 -3.34 -2.30 2.92
C ILE A 241 -4.05 -3.21 1.94
N ASP A 242 -3.61 -4.46 1.89
CA ASP A 242 -4.13 -5.54 1.07
C ASP A 242 -4.35 -5.16 -0.42
N PRO A 243 -3.37 -4.53 -1.11
CA PRO A 243 -3.45 -4.33 -2.55
C PRO A 243 -3.68 -5.69 -3.24
N SER A 244 -4.69 -5.74 -4.09
CA SER A 244 -5.15 -6.97 -4.70
C SER A 244 -5.84 -6.74 -6.04
N TYR A 245 -5.97 -7.82 -6.81
CA TYR A 245 -6.66 -7.79 -8.10
C TYR A 245 -7.40 -9.09 -8.38
N LYS A 246 -8.45 -9.03 -9.20
CA LYS A 246 -9.20 -10.19 -9.68
C LYS A 246 -8.90 -10.41 -11.15
N LYS A 247 -8.28 -11.54 -11.47
CA LYS A 247 -7.93 -11.92 -12.86
C LYS A 247 -9.18 -12.03 -13.73
N VAL A 248 -9.06 -11.73 -15.02
CA VAL A 248 -10.12 -12.01 -16.00
C VAL A 248 -10.54 -13.48 -15.90
N GLY A 249 -11.85 -13.71 -15.72
CA GLY A 249 -12.42 -15.06 -15.57
C GLY A 249 -12.26 -15.71 -14.19
N SER A 250 -11.62 -15.04 -13.23
CA SER A 250 -11.52 -15.50 -11.85
C SER A 250 -12.59 -14.88 -10.96
N SER A 251 -13.05 -15.62 -9.95
CA SER A 251 -13.92 -15.10 -8.89
C SER A 251 -13.15 -14.72 -7.62
N SER A 252 -11.88 -15.12 -7.50
CA SER A 252 -11.06 -14.93 -6.30
C SER A 252 -10.10 -13.76 -6.46
N TRP A 253 -9.97 -12.97 -5.39
CA TRP A 253 -8.92 -11.97 -5.28
C TRP A 253 -7.54 -12.64 -5.22
N THR A 254 -6.60 -12.09 -5.98
CA THR A 254 -5.18 -12.39 -5.91
C THR A 254 -4.51 -11.24 -5.20
N LYS A 255 -3.93 -11.49 -4.02
CA LYS A 255 -3.12 -10.49 -3.34
C LYS A 255 -1.86 -10.20 -4.14
N ILE A 256 -1.39 -8.96 -4.06
CA ILE A 256 -0.06 -8.61 -4.55
C ILE A 256 0.98 -9.40 -3.75
N SER A 257 2.02 -9.84 -4.44
CA SER A 257 3.06 -10.70 -3.87
C SER A 257 4.34 -9.92 -3.63
N PHE A 258 4.71 -9.07 -4.59
CA PHE A 258 5.87 -8.20 -4.50
C PHE A 258 5.45 -6.76 -4.65
N ALA A 259 6.06 -5.90 -3.85
CA ALA A 259 6.03 -4.47 -4.07
C ALA A 259 7.38 -3.84 -3.81
N TYR A 260 7.68 -2.81 -4.60
CA TYR A 260 8.86 -1.99 -4.42
C TYR A 260 8.44 -0.53 -4.46
N SER A 261 9.14 0.33 -3.70
CA SER A 261 8.96 1.77 -3.77
C SER A 261 9.21 2.28 -5.19
N THR A 262 8.52 3.34 -5.56
CA THR A 262 8.73 4.02 -6.84
C THR A 262 8.35 5.48 -6.74
N ASP A 263 9.14 6.30 -7.40
CA ASP A 263 9.00 7.76 -7.49
C ASP A 263 9.82 8.26 -8.70
N GLY A 264 9.58 9.52 -9.08
CA GLY A 264 10.30 10.24 -10.13
C GLY A 264 10.49 9.42 -11.42
N GLU A 265 11.67 9.51 -12.03
CA GLU A 265 11.96 8.84 -13.31
C GLU A 265 11.80 7.30 -13.29
N ASN A 266 11.78 6.68 -12.12
CA ASN A 266 11.60 5.23 -11.93
C ASN A 266 10.13 4.81 -11.92
N SER A 267 9.21 5.76 -11.74
CA SER A 267 7.77 5.55 -11.91
C SER A 267 7.43 5.55 -13.40
N TYR A 268 6.71 4.51 -13.85
CA TYR A 268 6.21 4.49 -15.23
C TYR A 268 5.22 5.63 -15.50
N PHE A 269 4.45 6.03 -14.48
CA PHE A 269 3.48 7.11 -14.59
C PHE A 269 4.18 8.46 -14.81
N ASP A 270 5.34 8.65 -14.21
CA ASP A 270 6.11 9.88 -14.35
C ASP A 270 6.86 9.87 -15.70
N ASN A 271 7.46 8.73 -16.04
CA ASN A 271 8.30 8.60 -17.23
C ASN A 271 7.49 8.65 -18.54
N VAL A 272 6.35 7.96 -18.58
CA VAL A 272 5.58 7.80 -19.83
C VAL A 272 4.42 8.77 -19.86
N PHE A 273 3.74 8.95 -18.74
CA PHE A 273 2.52 9.75 -18.71
C PHE A 273 2.71 11.14 -18.13
N ARG A 274 3.89 11.42 -17.54
CA ARG A 274 4.20 12.67 -16.85
C ARG A 274 3.15 13.00 -15.79
N TRP A 275 2.65 11.97 -15.12
CA TRP A 275 1.59 12.07 -14.10
C TRP A 275 2.14 12.37 -12.71
N GLY A 276 3.24 11.71 -12.30
CA GLY A 276 3.91 12.08 -11.06
C GLY A 276 4.83 13.29 -11.25
N GLY A 277 5.36 13.79 -10.14
CA GLY A 277 6.24 14.94 -10.12
C GLY A 277 7.58 14.66 -9.45
N ASP A 278 8.06 15.62 -8.68
CA ASP A 278 9.33 15.47 -7.96
C ASP A 278 9.26 14.31 -6.94
N PRO A 279 10.38 13.70 -6.56
CA PRO A 279 10.38 12.77 -5.43
C PRO A 279 9.94 13.46 -4.14
N TYR A 280 9.23 12.73 -3.27
CA TYR A 280 9.02 13.19 -1.90
C TYR A 280 10.36 13.23 -1.16
N ASN A 281 10.66 14.34 -0.47
CA ASN A 281 11.81 14.41 0.43
C ASN A 281 11.36 14.13 1.86
N ASP A 282 12.24 13.53 2.65
CA ASP A 282 12.05 13.30 4.08
C ASP A 282 10.84 12.40 4.36
N VAL A 283 10.68 11.32 3.57
CA VAL A 283 9.59 10.34 3.71
C VAL A 283 10.14 8.93 3.67
N ASP A 284 9.81 8.16 4.69
CA ASP A 284 10.14 6.75 4.79
C ASP A 284 8.85 5.91 4.80
N ALA A 285 9.00 4.60 4.75
CA ALA A 285 7.89 3.67 4.85
C ALA A 285 8.19 2.52 5.80
N SER A 286 7.23 2.20 6.65
CA SER A 286 7.21 0.92 7.37
C SER A 286 6.31 -0.04 6.60
N TYR A 287 6.76 -1.27 6.40
CA TYR A 287 6.08 -2.22 5.52
C TYR A 287 6.13 -3.64 6.06
N TYR A 288 5.05 -4.39 5.82
CA TYR A 288 4.95 -5.79 6.20
C TYR A 288 3.92 -6.53 5.33
N ARG A 289 4.36 -7.56 4.60
CA ARG A 289 3.49 -8.27 3.63
C ARG A 289 2.72 -7.23 2.80
N ASN A 290 1.42 -7.39 2.61
CA ASN A 290 0.59 -6.46 1.84
C ASN A 290 0.17 -5.21 2.62
N TYR A 291 1.04 -4.66 3.44
CA TYR A 291 0.82 -3.44 4.20
C TYR A 291 2.03 -2.52 4.03
N VAL A 292 1.77 -1.24 3.80
CA VAL A 292 2.78 -0.19 3.88
C VAL A 292 2.18 1.06 4.48
N HIS A 293 2.98 1.72 5.31
CA HIS A 293 2.69 2.98 5.97
C HIS A 293 3.77 3.98 5.60
N PHE A 294 3.39 5.02 4.88
CA PHE A 294 4.26 6.14 4.53
C PHE A 294 4.12 7.23 5.59
N TYR A 295 5.25 7.77 6.01
CA TYR A 295 5.32 8.81 7.04
C TYR A 295 6.53 9.71 6.83
N PRO A 296 6.45 10.99 7.22
CA PRO A 296 7.58 11.89 7.11
C PRO A 296 8.61 11.64 8.20
N THR A 297 9.88 11.91 7.90
CA THR A 297 11.01 11.71 8.81
C THR A 297 11.61 13.04 9.24
N SER A 298 12.02 13.12 10.51
CA SER A 298 12.61 14.35 11.07
C SER A 298 14.12 14.47 10.82
N ASP A 299 14.78 13.37 10.45
CA ASP A 299 16.22 13.30 10.16
C ASP A 299 16.55 13.54 8.68
N GLY A 300 15.52 13.67 7.84
CA GLY A 300 15.63 13.94 6.41
C GLY A 300 15.97 12.72 5.56
N SER A 301 15.72 11.51 6.08
CA SER A 301 15.83 10.29 5.28
C SER A 301 14.66 10.16 4.31
N THR A 302 14.95 9.78 3.07
CA THR A 302 13.93 9.39 2.08
C THR A 302 14.16 7.94 1.72
N LEU A 303 13.08 7.18 1.63
CA LEU A 303 13.10 5.82 1.12
C LEU A 303 13.61 5.80 -0.33
N ASP A 304 14.70 5.06 -0.57
CA ASP A 304 15.27 4.98 -1.91
C ASP A 304 14.27 4.34 -2.91
N PRO A 305 14.25 4.80 -4.18
CA PRO A 305 13.47 4.16 -5.24
C PRO A 305 13.84 2.68 -5.43
N ASP A 306 12.88 1.86 -5.85
CA ASP A 306 13.03 0.41 -6.02
C ASP A 306 13.42 -0.36 -4.74
N THR A 307 13.25 0.23 -3.55
CA THR A 307 13.35 -0.48 -2.27
C THR A 307 12.26 -1.54 -2.19
N LEU A 308 12.64 -2.80 -1.93
CA LEU A 308 11.68 -3.88 -1.74
C LEU A 308 10.86 -3.64 -0.47
N LEU A 309 9.58 -3.35 -0.62
CA LEU A 309 8.64 -3.16 0.49
C LEU A 309 8.13 -4.50 0.98
N TRP A 310 7.76 -5.41 0.07
CA TRP A 310 7.45 -6.77 0.49
C TRP A 310 7.63 -7.76 -0.64
N SER A 311 7.83 -9.00 -0.22
CA SER A 311 7.83 -10.18 -1.08
C SER A 311 7.00 -11.26 -0.39
N PRO A 312 6.55 -12.30 -1.12
CA PRO A 312 5.98 -13.47 -0.47
C PRO A 312 7.01 -14.04 0.49
N PRO A 313 6.58 -14.70 1.58
CA PRO A 313 7.49 -15.53 2.36
C PRO A 313 8.20 -16.44 1.36
N THR A 314 9.53 -16.30 1.25
CA THR A 314 10.28 -17.25 0.45
C THR A 314 10.02 -18.61 1.08
N PRO A 315 9.46 -19.60 0.35
CA PRO A 315 9.37 -20.94 0.91
C PRO A 315 10.79 -21.29 1.40
N PRO A 316 10.93 -21.82 2.63
CA PRO A 316 12.24 -22.04 3.24
C PRO A 316 13.11 -22.73 2.20
N PRO A 317 14.27 -22.14 1.85
CA PRO A 317 14.99 -22.51 0.64
C PRO A 317 15.20 -24.02 0.64
N GLY A 318 14.55 -24.69 -0.29
CA GLY A 318 14.77 -26.09 -0.57
C GLY A 318 16.21 -26.25 -1.03
N GLY A 319 17.12 -26.46 -0.08
CA GLY A 319 18.50 -26.92 -0.21
C GLY A 319 19.25 -26.44 -1.45
N GLY A 320 19.94 -25.30 -1.36
CA GLY A 320 21.06 -25.03 -2.28
C GLY A 320 21.32 -23.56 -2.56
N GLY A 321 22.00 -22.86 -1.65
CA GLY A 321 22.60 -21.56 -1.97
C GLY A 321 23.06 -20.78 -0.74
N CYS A 322 24.38 -20.75 -0.52
CA CYS A 322 25.11 -20.02 0.53
C CYS A 322 24.75 -20.37 2.00
N PRO A 323 25.46 -21.34 2.62
CA PRO A 323 25.23 -21.73 4.02
C PRO A 323 25.40 -20.61 5.07
N ASP A 324 26.08 -19.51 4.72
CA ASP A 324 26.56 -18.53 5.70
C ASP A 324 26.01 -17.11 5.53
N CYS A 325 25.06 -16.88 4.61
CA CYS A 325 24.51 -15.54 4.38
C CYS A 325 23.01 -15.41 4.70
N HIS A 326 22.50 -16.29 5.56
CA HIS A 326 21.21 -16.06 6.19
C HIS A 326 21.32 -14.88 7.16
N PRO A 327 20.47 -13.85 7.03
CA PRO A 327 20.45 -12.73 7.97
C PRO A 327 20.20 -13.25 9.39
N ARG A 328 21.11 -12.89 10.29
CA ARG A 328 21.17 -13.24 11.72
C ARG A 328 20.02 -12.57 12.45
N SER A 329 18.97 -13.28 12.88
CA SER A 329 17.79 -12.60 13.41
C SER A 329 16.79 -13.55 14.05
N PRO A 330 16.10 -13.10 15.11
CA PRO A 330 15.09 -13.91 15.76
C PRO A 330 13.86 -14.02 14.85
N THR A 331 13.24 -15.19 14.89
CA THR A 331 11.96 -15.45 14.24
C THR A 331 10.85 -15.40 15.27
N LEU A 332 9.83 -14.60 14.99
CA LEU A 332 8.56 -14.54 15.70
C LEU A 332 7.66 -15.70 15.29
N PHE A 333 7.12 -16.37 16.30
CA PHE A 333 6.06 -17.35 16.17
C PHE A 333 4.84 -16.90 16.96
N VAL A 334 3.65 -17.16 16.43
CA VAL A 334 2.36 -16.79 17.04
C VAL A 334 1.52 -18.02 17.32
N TRP A 335 0.79 -18.01 18.43
CA TRP A 335 -0.13 -19.10 18.75
C TRP A 335 -1.41 -19.02 17.92
N ASN A 336 -1.67 -20.05 17.13
CA ASN A 336 -2.82 -20.10 16.21
C ASN A 336 -4.04 -20.86 16.78
N GLY A 337 -4.02 -21.20 18.08
CA GLY A 337 -5.07 -21.99 18.74
C GLY A 337 -4.69 -23.46 18.95
N SER A 338 -3.71 -23.98 18.21
CA SER A 338 -3.27 -25.38 18.31
C SER A 338 -1.77 -25.56 18.51
N ASP A 339 -0.97 -24.73 17.84
CA ASP A 339 0.49 -24.70 17.95
C ASP A 339 1.03 -23.29 17.67
N PHE A 340 2.36 -23.16 17.70
CA PHE A 340 3.07 -21.96 17.30
C PHE A 340 3.40 -22.02 15.80
N GLY A 341 2.77 -21.14 15.02
CA GLY A 341 3.09 -20.94 13.60
C GLY A 341 4.15 -19.87 13.43
N GLU A 342 5.06 -20.06 12.48
CA GLU A 342 6.04 -19.03 12.07
C GLU A 342 5.30 -17.83 11.50
N GLU A 343 5.62 -16.63 11.99
CA GLU A 343 4.95 -15.39 11.57
C GLU A 343 5.90 -14.45 10.82
N PHE A 344 7.07 -14.15 11.38
CA PHE A 344 8.01 -13.19 10.82
C PHE A 344 9.45 -13.43 11.29
N THR A 345 10.45 -13.15 10.46
CA THR A 345 11.87 -13.10 10.90
C THR A 345 12.33 -11.66 10.85
N PHE A 346 12.82 -11.15 11.98
CA PHE A 346 13.29 -9.77 12.09
C PHE A 346 14.59 -9.59 11.28
N HIS A 347 15.07 -8.34 11.12
CA HIS A 347 16.40 -8.09 10.61
C HIS A 347 17.08 -6.97 11.38
N PHE A 348 17.97 -7.32 12.30
CA PHE A 348 18.80 -6.34 13.01
C PHE A 348 20.04 -6.01 12.17
N PRO A 349 20.25 -4.75 11.75
CA PRO A 349 21.28 -4.37 10.79
C PRO A 349 22.71 -4.32 11.36
N GLY A 350 22.96 -4.85 12.56
CA GLY A 350 24.28 -4.91 13.16
C GLY A 350 24.25 -4.91 14.69
N ASN A 351 25.28 -4.29 15.25
CA ASN A 351 25.58 -4.23 16.69
C ASN A 351 24.99 -3.00 17.41
N SER A 352 24.15 -2.22 16.73
CA SER A 352 23.39 -1.12 17.30
C SER A 352 21.97 -1.60 17.55
N ASP A 353 21.39 -1.23 18.68
CA ASP A 353 19.99 -1.55 18.95
C ASP A 353 19.09 -0.78 18.00
N VAL A 354 18.15 -1.50 17.40
CA VAL A 354 17.13 -0.93 16.54
C VAL A 354 15.76 -1.42 17.00
N THR A 355 14.79 -0.53 16.96
CA THR A 355 13.39 -0.86 17.22
C THR A 355 12.72 -1.23 15.92
N LEU A 356 12.15 -2.43 15.87
CA LEU A 356 11.41 -2.95 14.74
C LEU A 356 9.95 -3.16 15.13
N HIS A 357 9.05 -2.87 14.21
CA HIS A 357 7.62 -3.11 14.35
C HIS A 357 7.16 -4.16 13.36
N HIS A 358 6.22 -4.99 13.79
CA HIS A 358 5.67 -6.06 12.98
C HIS A 358 4.16 -6.19 13.19
N VAL A 359 3.37 -6.13 12.11
CA VAL A 359 1.91 -6.19 12.16
C VAL A 359 1.42 -7.64 12.13
N ILE A 360 0.70 -8.07 13.16
CA ILE A 360 0.07 -9.40 13.21
C ILE A 360 -1.43 -9.24 12.98
N LEU A 361 -1.97 -9.90 11.96
CA LEU A 361 -3.41 -9.85 11.67
C LEU A 361 -4.22 -10.54 12.78
N GLN A 362 -5.41 -10.02 13.09
CA GLN A 362 -6.29 -10.54 14.15
C GLN A 362 -6.48 -12.07 14.08
N ASP A 363 -6.74 -12.60 12.89
CA ASP A 363 -7.00 -14.03 12.68
C ASP A 363 -5.75 -14.92 12.87
N SER A 364 -4.56 -14.33 12.91
CA SER A 364 -3.30 -15.08 13.04
C SER A 364 -2.89 -15.34 14.49
N LEU A 365 -3.35 -14.49 15.43
CA LEU A 365 -2.99 -14.56 16.84
C LEU A 365 -4.22 -14.88 17.69
N VAL A 366 -4.37 -16.15 18.06
CA VAL A 366 -5.53 -16.65 18.81
C VAL A 366 -5.27 -16.54 20.31
N PRO A 367 -6.24 -16.08 21.13
CA PRO A 367 -6.03 -16.00 22.57
C PRO A 367 -5.98 -17.39 23.22
N LEU A 368 -5.06 -17.60 24.16
CA LEU A 368 -5.05 -18.75 25.08
C LEU A 368 -5.46 -18.31 26.48
N GLY A 369 -6.76 -18.46 26.77
CA GLY A 369 -7.34 -18.02 28.04
C GLY A 369 -7.38 -16.50 28.13
N LYS A 370 -6.58 -15.92 29.04
CA LYS A 370 -6.49 -14.45 29.24
C LYS A 370 -5.20 -13.85 28.69
N ASN A 371 -4.51 -14.58 27.81
CA ASN A 371 -3.24 -14.13 27.26
C ASN A 371 -3.19 -14.36 25.76
N TYR A 372 -2.40 -13.53 25.08
CA TYR A 372 -1.81 -13.87 23.80
C TYR A 372 -0.43 -14.49 24.02
N LEU A 373 -0.13 -15.51 23.21
CA LEU A 373 1.14 -16.21 23.26
C LEU A 373 1.93 -15.96 22.00
N LEU A 374 3.16 -15.50 22.17
CA LEU A 374 4.14 -15.33 21.12
C LEU A 374 5.42 -16.03 21.55
N ARG A 375 6.27 -16.36 20.59
CA ARG A 375 7.58 -16.94 20.85
C ARG A 375 8.60 -16.29 19.94
N LEU A 376 9.72 -15.87 20.53
CA LEU A 376 10.93 -15.55 19.77
C LEU A 376 11.82 -16.79 19.77
N ARG A 377 12.36 -17.14 18.62
CA ARG A 377 13.31 -18.25 18.46
C ARG A 377 14.41 -17.86 17.50
N GLU A 378 15.65 -18.13 17.88
CA GLU A 378 16.78 -18.00 16.96
C GLU A 378 16.94 -19.30 16.16
N LEU A 379 16.68 -19.23 14.85
CA LEU A 379 16.71 -20.41 13.97
C LEU A 379 18.09 -20.66 13.35
N ASN A 380 18.93 -19.63 13.27
CA ASN A 380 20.22 -19.69 12.61
C ASN A 380 21.38 -19.61 13.62
N HIS A 381 22.62 -19.73 13.13
CA HIS A 381 23.83 -19.76 13.97
C HIS A 381 24.22 -18.34 14.43
N SER A 382 23.28 -17.58 14.95
CA SER A 382 23.51 -16.23 15.45
C SER A 382 23.09 -16.08 16.91
N ILE A 383 23.46 -14.94 17.49
CA ILE A 383 23.01 -14.52 18.80
C ILE A 383 22.33 -13.17 18.58
N SER A 384 21.04 -13.13 18.88
CA SER A 384 20.27 -11.89 18.91
C SER A 384 20.18 -11.39 20.34
N HIS A 385 20.54 -10.13 20.55
CA HIS A 385 20.43 -9.46 21.85
C HIS A 385 19.11 -8.71 21.88
N ILE A 386 18.15 -9.17 22.69
CA ILE A 386 16.82 -8.58 22.78
C ILE A 386 16.72 -7.73 24.03
N ASP A 387 16.51 -6.42 23.88
CA ASP A 387 16.35 -5.48 24.99
C ASP A 387 14.91 -5.48 25.49
N PHE A 388 13.94 -5.22 24.62
CA PHE A 388 12.54 -5.23 25.05
C PHE A 388 11.57 -5.67 23.96
N VAL A 389 10.36 -6.04 24.40
CA VAL A 389 9.24 -6.35 23.53
C VAL A 389 7.96 -5.69 24.02
N ARG A 390 7.13 -5.23 23.08
CA ARG A 390 5.76 -4.76 23.35
C ARG A 390 4.78 -5.38 22.36
N LEU A 391 3.55 -5.50 22.80
CA LEU A 391 2.43 -5.87 21.93
C LEU A 391 1.38 -4.80 22.07
N TYR A 392 1.01 -4.18 20.97
CA TYR A 392 -0.12 -3.28 20.89
C TYR A 392 -1.25 -3.96 20.14
N VAL A 393 -2.47 -3.54 20.45
CA VAL A 393 -3.65 -3.81 19.64
C VAL A 393 -4.11 -2.52 19.01
N VAL A 394 -4.55 -2.61 17.77
CA VAL A 394 -5.24 -1.52 17.08
C VAL A 394 -6.71 -1.92 16.97
N THR A 395 -7.60 -1.07 17.49
CA THR A 395 -9.05 -1.30 17.38
C THR A 395 -9.55 -0.92 15.98
N PRO A 396 -10.77 -1.31 15.58
CA PRO A 396 -11.38 -0.83 14.34
C PRO A 396 -11.51 0.70 14.24
N GLN A 397 -11.37 1.41 15.36
CA GLN A 397 -11.38 2.88 15.43
C GLN A 397 -9.98 3.50 15.28
N GLY A 398 -8.92 2.70 15.09
CA GLY A 398 -7.53 3.15 15.02
C GLY A 398 -6.87 3.38 16.39
N GLU A 399 -7.58 3.10 17.50
CA GLU A 399 -7.00 3.31 18.82
C GLU A 399 -5.94 2.26 19.13
N LEU A 400 -4.76 2.72 19.53
CA LEU A 400 -3.63 1.88 19.93
C LEU A 400 -3.68 1.62 21.45
N HIS A 401 -3.80 0.35 21.86
CA HIS A 401 -3.72 -0.05 23.27
C HIS A 401 -2.59 -1.04 23.50
N GLU A 402 -1.72 -0.74 24.47
CA GLU A 402 -0.62 -1.64 24.85
C GLU A 402 -1.13 -2.80 25.73
N TYR A 403 -0.72 -4.01 25.37
CA TYR A 403 -0.99 -5.22 26.12
C TYR A 403 0.24 -5.55 26.97
N PHE A 404 0.03 -5.65 28.28
CA PHE A 404 1.12 -5.82 29.24
C PHE A 404 1.81 -7.19 29.11
N LEU A 405 3.14 -7.20 28.97
CA LEU A 405 3.96 -8.41 29.05
C LEU A 405 3.88 -8.98 30.48
N GLY A 406 3.10 -10.04 30.64
CA GLY A 406 2.85 -10.67 31.94
C GLY A 406 3.77 -11.83 32.30
N LYS A 407 4.54 -12.34 31.34
CA LYS A 407 5.54 -13.39 31.51
C LYS A 407 6.46 -13.45 30.30
N ALA A 408 7.76 -13.66 30.52
CA ALA A 408 8.68 -14.13 29.49
C ALA A 408 9.52 -15.28 30.05
N ILE A 409 9.49 -16.44 29.39
CA ILE A 409 10.24 -17.64 29.79
C ILE A 409 11.23 -18.01 28.69
N HIS A 410 12.51 -17.78 28.95
CA HIS A 410 13.60 -18.26 28.14
C HIS A 410 13.84 -19.76 28.38
N SER A 411 14.13 -20.54 27.34
CA SER A 411 14.34 -22.00 27.41
C SER A 411 15.46 -22.40 28.38
N GLU A 412 16.61 -21.70 28.31
CA GLU A 412 17.77 -21.94 29.18
C GLU A 412 17.75 -21.12 30.49
N PHE A 413 17.48 -19.81 30.41
CA PHE A 413 17.60 -18.91 31.57
C PHE A 413 16.34 -18.82 32.43
N GLY A 414 15.23 -19.43 32.02
CA GLY A 414 13.98 -19.40 32.75
C GLY A 414 13.30 -18.04 32.68
N ASP A 415 12.88 -17.49 33.81
CA ASP A 415 12.07 -16.27 33.85
C ASP A 415 12.90 -15.01 33.55
N VAL A 416 12.71 -14.45 32.36
CA VAL A 416 13.43 -13.26 31.84
C VAL A 416 12.50 -12.06 31.67
N GLU A 417 11.29 -12.10 32.24
CA GLU A 417 10.28 -11.04 32.12
C GLU A 417 10.87 -9.65 32.44
N HIS A 418 11.60 -9.53 33.54
CA HIS A 418 12.18 -8.26 33.99
C HIS A 418 13.22 -7.66 33.04
N LEU A 419 13.86 -8.49 32.20
CA LEU A 419 14.87 -8.05 31.23
C LEU A 419 14.24 -7.57 29.92
N LEU A 420 12.94 -7.78 29.70
CA LEU A 420 12.27 -7.48 28.44
C LEU A 420 11.17 -6.41 28.57
N LEU A 421 11.05 -5.77 29.74
CA LEU A 421 10.00 -4.80 30.06
C LEU A 421 10.37 -3.36 29.69
N HIS A 422 11.66 -3.04 29.64
CA HIS A 422 12.15 -1.67 29.56
C HIS A 422 13.26 -1.57 28.51
N ASP A 423 13.27 -0.45 27.80
CA ASP A 423 14.43 -0.02 27.00
C ASP A 423 15.49 0.45 28.00
N ASP A 424 16.39 -0.46 28.35
CA ASP A 424 17.53 -0.25 29.24
C ASP A 424 18.75 -1.05 28.74
N GLU A 425 19.80 -1.15 29.56
CA GLU A 425 21.05 -1.80 29.15
C GLU A 425 21.06 -3.32 29.41
N ASP A 426 19.99 -3.85 30.03
CA ASP A 426 19.85 -5.27 30.30
C ASP A 426 19.15 -5.96 29.12
N ARG A 427 19.64 -7.15 28.74
CA ARG A 427 19.17 -7.83 27.53
C ARG A 427 19.14 -9.34 27.66
N VAL A 428 18.35 -9.97 26.80
CA VAL A 428 18.25 -11.42 26.67
C VAL A 428 19.00 -11.88 25.42
N ASP A 429 20.05 -12.69 25.62
CA ASP A 429 20.78 -13.32 24.54
C ASP A 429 20.01 -14.55 24.04
N LEU A 430 19.53 -14.48 22.80
CA LEU A 430 18.85 -15.56 22.12
C LEU A 430 19.84 -16.28 21.19
N GLU A 431 20.49 -17.32 21.70
CA GLU A 431 21.36 -18.20 20.90
C GLU A 431 20.54 -19.20 20.06
N GLN A 432 21.22 -19.86 19.11
CA GLN A 432 20.61 -20.87 18.25
C GLN A 432 19.78 -21.90 19.04
N PHE A 433 18.53 -22.09 18.60
CA PHE A 433 17.53 -22.98 19.19
C PHE A 433 17.03 -22.59 20.58
N HIS A 434 17.48 -21.46 21.14
CA HIS A 434 16.85 -20.90 22.32
C HIS A 434 15.51 -20.28 21.95
N ASP A 435 14.59 -20.35 22.91
CA ASP A 435 13.23 -19.83 22.80
C ASP A 435 12.97 -18.83 23.92
N VAL A 436 12.23 -17.76 23.64
CA VAL A 436 11.56 -16.96 24.67
C VAL A 436 10.05 -17.02 24.44
N ASP A 437 9.35 -17.67 25.37
CA ASP A 437 7.88 -17.69 25.41
C ASP A 437 7.36 -16.42 26.06
N LEU A 438 6.67 -15.59 25.27
CA LEU A 438 6.08 -14.32 25.67
C LEU A 438 4.59 -14.49 25.96
N ARG A 439 4.11 -13.95 27.08
CA ARG A 439 2.69 -13.95 27.46
C ARG A 439 2.19 -12.54 27.71
N PHE A 440 1.38 -12.03 26.80
CA PHE A 440 0.78 -10.71 26.92
C PHE A 440 -0.63 -10.83 27.50
N LYS A 441 -0.91 -10.10 28.59
CA LYS A 441 -2.21 -10.14 29.28
C LYS A 441 -3.25 -9.38 28.49
N ILE A 442 -4.44 -9.96 28.35
CA ILE A 442 -5.60 -9.32 27.70
C ILE A 442 -6.33 -8.47 28.77
N PRO A 443 -6.29 -7.13 28.71
CA PRO A 443 -6.84 -6.28 29.75
C PRO A 443 -8.37 -6.34 29.80
N LYS A 444 -9.05 -6.30 28.64
CA LYS A 444 -10.50 -6.51 28.45
C LYS A 444 -10.76 -7.03 27.03
N SER A 445 -11.96 -7.58 26.80
CA SER A 445 -12.40 -7.91 25.43
C SER A 445 -12.57 -6.60 24.66
N GLU A 446 -11.74 -6.40 23.66
CA GLU A 446 -11.82 -5.31 22.69
C GLU A 446 -12.09 -5.92 21.32
N ASP A 447 -12.77 -5.18 20.45
CA ASP A 447 -12.77 -5.52 19.03
C ASP A 447 -11.38 -5.18 18.51
N ILE A 448 -10.70 -6.19 17.98
CA ILE A 448 -9.32 -6.09 17.51
C ILE A 448 -9.37 -5.97 15.99
N PHE A 449 -8.63 -5.04 15.41
CA PHE A 449 -8.42 -4.97 13.98
C PHE A 449 -7.13 -5.70 13.59
N PHE A 450 -6.01 -5.35 14.24
CA PHE A 450 -4.75 -6.07 14.16
C PHE A 450 -3.88 -5.79 15.40
N PHE A 451 -2.75 -6.48 15.50
CA PHE A 451 -1.73 -6.24 16.53
C PHE A 451 -0.48 -5.65 15.92
N ILE A 452 0.29 -4.91 16.72
CA ILE A 452 1.65 -4.47 16.40
C ILE A 452 2.56 -5.08 17.46
N PHE A 453 3.49 -5.92 17.05
CA PHE A 453 4.57 -6.42 17.88
C PHE A 453 5.81 -5.55 17.67
N GLU A 454 6.26 -4.90 18.73
CA GLU A 454 7.46 -4.07 18.77
C GLU A 454 8.57 -4.87 19.46
N ILE A 455 9.75 -4.86 18.87
CA ILE A 455 10.95 -5.50 19.41
C ILE A 455 12.13 -4.56 19.23
N GLN A 456 12.91 -4.38 20.28
CA GLN A 456 14.20 -3.72 20.20
C GLN A 456 15.31 -4.73 20.44
N GLY A 457 16.37 -4.61 19.65
CA GLY A 457 17.55 -5.42 19.85
C GLY A 457 18.61 -5.20 18.79
N SER A 458 19.66 -6.00 18.91
CA SER A 458 20.82 -6.01 18.03
C SER A 458 21.31 -7.44 17.78
N THR A 459 22.31 -7.58 16.94
CA THR A 459 22.99 -8.86 16.69
C THR A 459 24.49 -8.71 16.90
N GLU A 460 25.18 -9.77 17.30
CA GLU A 460 26.64 -9.73 17.34
C GLU A 460 27.20 -9.38 15.96
N GLY A 461 27.98 -8.29 15.90
CA GLY A 461 28.81 -7.96 14.75
C GLY A 461 29.92 -9.01 14.58
N SER A 462 30.06 -9.57 13.37
CA SER A 462 31.10 -10.54 13.02
C SER A 462 32.52 -9.99 13.15
#